data_AF-A0A7V8JPF6-F1
#
_entry.id   AF-A0A7V8JPF6-F1
#
_cell.length_a   1.000
_cell.length_b   1.000
_cell.length_c   1.000
_cell.angle_alpha   90.00
_cell.angle_beta   90.00
_cell.angle_gamma   90.00
#
_symmetry.space_group_name_H-M   'P 1'
#
loop_
_entity.id
_entity.type
_entity.pdbx_description
1 polymer ?
#
loop_
_entity_poly.entity_id
_entity_poly.type
_entity_poly.pdbx_seq_one_letter_code
_entity_poly.pdbx_strand_id
1 'polypeptide(L)'
;MADDIIASLRAVRALCPGATLVVKRGALGCCVIEGDVPNDIDAAPTYRGERVEVLNVLGAGDAFLSGLMASLLQGKDWAESTKVANACGAIVVSRHACSAAMPTPAELAHWFGGNRNPKVDADEQLAHLHRVTAARPSWQDLCVMAFDHRSQFYDIARAAGVSDARVPALKQLLVKAAEQVKSSRQLQGHTGVLIDGGDYGRDALASATGRGWWVGRPVELPGSRPLRFDGTRSVGSALIHWPTEQVVKCLVHYHPDDAYELRLAQEQKVLELWEATRESGNELLLEIIPPKSMTPDGTADAAVLRAVKRFYNLGVKPEWWKLAPMQEQGWRDLEALIAERDRHCRGAVILGLNQPLDFLASSFANATNPIVKGFMVGRTLWADASLKWFKGEMDDTALVDEVARNFAVLVDAWRNRHSAQRAAA
;
A
#
# COMPACT_ATOMS: atom_id res chain seq x y z
N MET A 1 -13.93 -13.23 46.89
CA MET A 1 -14.28 -11.80 46.92
C MET A 1 -14.13 -11.29 45.50
N ALA A 2 -15.21 -11.31 44.71
CA ALA A 2 -15.14 -10.91 43.30
C ALA A 2 -15.25 -9.38 43.10
N ASP A 3 -15.73 -8.65 44.12
CA ASP A 3 -16.12 -7.23 43.98
C ASP A 3 -15.34 -6.28 44.92
N ASP A 4 -14.32 -6.75 45.64
CA ASP A 4 -13.46 -5.90 46.48
C ASP A 4 -12.06 -5.77 45.86
N ILE A 5 -11.83 -4.65 45.17
CA ILE A 5 -10.56 -4.35 44.51
C ILE A 5 -9.42 -4.16 45.51
N ILE A 6 -9.66 -3.56 46.68
CA ILE A 6 -8.61 -3.28 47.66
C ILE A 6 -8.15 -4.58 48.32
N ALA A 7 -9.08 -5.45 48.70
CA ALA A 7 -8.74 -6.77 49.20
C ALA A 7 -7.98 -7.61 48.15
N SER A 8 -8.38 -7.51 46.88
CA SER A 8 -7.68 -8.17 45.77
C SER A 8 -6.24 -7.67 45.61
N LEU A 9 -6.03 -6.35 45.62
CA LEU A 9 -4.69 -5.74 45.52
C LEU A 9 -3.81 -6.11 46.72
N ARG A 10 -4.37 -6.15 47.93
CA ARG A 10 -3.66 -6.59 49.14
C ARG A 10 -3.22 -8.05 49.06
N ALA A 11 -4.08 -8.92 48.55
CA ALA A 11 -3.73 -10.32 48.32
C ALA A 11 -2.56 -10.45 47.34
N VAL A 12 -2.57 -9.70 46.24
CA VAL A 12 -1.43 -9.67 45.28
C VAL A 12 -0.17 -9.12 45.93
N ARG A 13 -0.25 -8.01 46.68
CA ARG A 13 0.90 -7.41 47.39
C ARG A 13 1.50 -8.37 48.43
N ALA A 14 0.69 -9.15 49.13
CA ALA A 14 1.16 -10.14 50.11
C ALA A 14 1.96 -11.28 49.43
N LEU A 15 1.56 -11.69 48.23
CA LEU A 15 2.26 -12.71 47.45
C LEU A 15 3.49 -12.15 46.71
N CYS A 16 3.42 -10.89 46.29
CA CYS A 16 4.45 -10.21 45.49
C CYS A 16 4.81 -8.83 46.07
N PRO A 17 5.56 -8.76 47.20
CA PRO A 17 5.80 -7.51 47.92
C PRO A 17 6.49 -6.41 47.10
N GLY A 18 7.30 -6.78 46.10
CA GLY A 18 8.04 -5.83 45.25
C GLY A 18 7.36 -5.47 43.91
N ALA A 19 6.17 -6.01 43.61
CA ALA A 19 5.54 -5.79 42.30
C ALA A 19 4.83 -4.42 42.23
N THR A 20 5.03 -3.65 41.16
CA THR A 20 4.19 -2.47 40.92
C THR A 20 2.80 -2.90 40.42
N LEU A 21 1.75 -2.39 41.05
CA LEU A 21 0.37 -2.71 40.68
C LEU A 21 -0.21 -1.57 39.83
N VAL A 22 -0.71 -1.89 38.64
CA VAL A 22 -1.36 -0.92 37.74
C VAL A 22 -2.84 -1.26 37.60
N VAL A 23 -3.71 -0.33 38.00
CA VAL A 23 -5.17 -0.53 38.02
C VAL A 23 -5.81 0.37 36.97
N LYS A 24 -6.41 -0.22 35.95
CA LYS A 24 -7.19 0.50 34.93
C LYS A 24 -8.53 0.92 35.53
N ARG A 25 -8.92 2.18 35.35
CA ARG A 25 -10.13 2.80 35.92
C ARG A 25 -11.05 3.41 34.85
N GLY A 26 -11.00 2.87 33.64
CA GLY A 26 -11.82 3.33 32.50
C GLY A 26 -11.59 4.82 32.21
N ALA A 27 -12.68 5.60 32.15
CA ALA A 27 -12.63 7.04 31.87
C ALA A 27 -11.86 7.87 32.92
N LEU A 28 -11.54 7.30 34.08
CA LEU A 28 -10.70 7.95 35.09
C LEU A 28 -9.19 7.79 34.80
N GLY A 29 -8.80 6.97 33.84
CA GLY A 29 -7.42 6.63 33.51
C GLY A 29 -6.94 5.39 34.27
N CYS A 30 -5.80 5.48 34.95
CA CYS A 30 -5.24 4.38 35.73
C CYS A 30 -4.55 4.84 37.00
N CYS A 31 -4.39 3.92 37.95
CA CYS A 31 -3.56 4.12 39.14
C CYS A 31 -2.30 3.27 39.08
N VAL A 32 -1.20 3.79 39.61
CA VAL A 32 0.06 3.05 39.79
C VAL A 32 0.39 3.02 41.27
N ILE A 33 0.60 1.82 41.82
CA ILE A 33 0.87 1.58 43.23
C ILE A 33 2.19 0.81 43.34
N GLU A 34 3.27 1.54 43.64
CA GLU A 34 4.61 0.96 43.79
C GLU A 34 4.82 0.37 45.19
N GLY A 35 4.24 0.99 46.21
CA GLY A 35 4.35 0.58 47.62
C GLY A 35 3.05 0.03 48.21
N ASP A 36 2.73 0.49 49.42
CA ASP A 36 1.57 0.04 50.17
C ASP A 36 0.25 0.29 49.44
N VAL A 37 -0.65 -0.67 49.53
CA VAL A 37 -2.00 -0.56 48.95
C VAL A 37 -2.85 0.33 49.87
N PRO A 38 -3.40 1.45 49.37
CA PRO A 38 -4.22 2.35 50.18
C PRO A 38 -5.51 1.68 50.66
N ASN A 39 -6.20 2.31 51.61
CA ASN A 39 -7.52 1.85 52.06
C ASN A 39 -8.62 2.10 51.01
N ASP A 40 -8.41 3.09 50.14
CA ASP A 40 -9.32 3.48 49.07
C ASP A 40 -8.52 3.64 47.77
N ILE A 41 -9.07 3.15 46.66
CA ILE A 41 -8.44 3.25 45.34
C ILE A 41 -8.36 4.70 44.86
N ASP A 42 -9.27 5.57 45.31
CA ASP A 42 -9.25 6.99 44.98
C ASP A 42 -8.09 7.75 45.66
N ALA A 43 -7.48 7.18 46.69
CA ALA A 43 -6.28 7.71 47.31
C ALA A 43 -4.98 7.30 46.59
N ALA A 44 -5.03 6.38 45.62
CA ALA A 44 -3.86 5.96 44.86
C ALA A 44 -3.42 7.04 43.84
N PRO A 45 -2.10 7.16 43.54
CA PRO A 45 -1.62 8.02 42.47
C PRO A 45 -2.34 7.72 41.15
N THR A 46 -3.12 8.69 40.66
CA THR A 46 -4.00 8.52 39.51
C THR A 46 -3.51 9.34 38.32
N TYR A 47 -3.27 8.65 37.21
CA TYR A 47 -2.92 9.22 35.93
C TYR A 47 -4.15 9.28 35.05
N ARG A 48 -4.69 10.49 34.88
CA ARG A 48 -5.94 10.73 34.16
C ARG A 48 -5.79 10.41 32.68
N GLY A 49 -6.80 9.74 32.14
CA GLY A 49 -6.97 9.57 30.70
C GLY A 49 -7.86 10.68 30.12
N GLU A 50 -7.94 10.71 28.79
CA GLU A 50 -8.89 11.56 28.08
C GLU A 50 -10.24 10.85 27.96
N ARG A 51 -11.33 11.61 28.10
CA ARG A 51 -12.69 11.09 27.88
C ARG A 51 -12.96 11.05 26.38
N VAL A 52 -13.42 9.90 25.91
CA VAL A 52 -13.82 9.65 24.52
C VAL A 52 -15.21 9.02 24.49
N GLU A 53 -15.87 9.13 23.35
CA GLU A 53 -17.04 8.31 23.04
C GLU A 53 -16.60 6.85 22.91
N VAL A 54 -17.24 5.96 23.66
CA VAL A 54 -16.93 4.53 23.67
C VAL A 54 -17.86 3.82 22.69
N LEU A 55 -17.27 3.21 21.66
CA LEU A 55 -17.97 2.41 20.66
C LEU A 55 -17.84 0.91 20.95
N ASN A 56 -16.66 0.45 21.37
CA ASN A 56 -16.36 -0.94 21.69
C ASN A 56 -15.32 -1.01 22.83
N VAL A 57 -15.44 -1.94 23.77
CA VAL A 57 -14.43 -2.10 24.85
C VAL A 57 -13.41 -3.20 24.60
N LEU A 58 -13.61 -4.01 23.57
CA LEU A 58 -12.73 -5.12 23.22
C LEU A 58 -11.34 -4.60 22.81
N GLY A 59 -10.28 -5.20 23.37
CA GLY A 59 -8.89 -4.84 23.05
C GLY A 59 -8.33 -3.63 23.82
N ALA A 60 -9.17 -2.85 24.52
CA ALA A 60 -8.71 -1.68 25.27
C ALA A 60 -7.65 -2.01 26.33
N GLY A 61 -7.79 -3.19 26.96
CA GLY A 61 -6.83 -3.68 27.94
C GLY A 61 -5.46 -4.01 27.35
N ASP A 62 -5.44 -4.65 26.18
CA ASP A 62 -4.21 -5.02 25.47
C ASP A 62 -3.53 -3.77 24.90
N ALA A 63 -4.32 -2.81 24.43
CA ALA A 63 -3.83 -1.52 23.95
C ALA A 63 -3.13 -0.73 25.05
N PHE A 64 -3.81 -0.62 26.20
CA PHE A 64 -3.25 0.02 27.38
C PHE A 64 -1.95 -0.66 27.81
N LEU A 65 -1.95 -2.00 27.94
CA LEU A 65 -0.78 -2.74 28.39
C LEU A 65 0.38 -2.61 27.40
N SER A 66 0.10 -2.69 26.10
CA SER A 66 1.11 -2.54 25.04
C SER A 66 1.73 -1.14 25.07
N GLY A 67 0.90 -0.09 25.19
CA GLY A 67 1.37 1.29 25.29
C GLY A 67 2.21 1.54 26.56
N LEU A 68 1.81 0.94 27.68
CA LEU A 68 2.55 1.02 28.94
C LEU A 68 3.91 0.33 28.83
N MET A 69 3.93 -0.93 28.40
CA MET A 69 5.16 -1.73 28.29
C MET A 69 6.13 -1.12 27.28
N ALA A 70 5.64 -0.71 26.11
CA ALA A 70 6.48 -0.06 25.10
C ALA A 70 7.11 1.24 25.63
N SER A 71 6.37 2.03 26.40
CA SER A 71 6.88 3.27 26.99
C SER A 71 7.92 3.03 28.08
N LEU A 72 7.66 2.09 28.98
CA LEU A 72 8.61 1.71 30.03
C LEU A 72 9.92 1.14 29.44
N LEU A 73 9.82 0.31 28.39
CA LEU A 73 11.00 -0.21 27.68
C LEU A 73 11.81 0.87 26.96
N GLN A 74 11.18 2.01 26.63
CA GLN A 74 11.86 3.20 26.10
C GLN A 74 12.48 4.09 27.19
N GLY A 75 12.38 3.70 28.47
CA GLY A 75 12.94 4.43 29.61
C GLY A 75 12.09 5.61 30.08
N LYS A 76 10.82 5.69 29.68
CA LYS A 76 9.88 6.73 30.16
C LYS A 76 9.47 6.45 31.59
N ASP A 77 9.14 7.52 32.33
CA ASP A 77 8.63 7.39 33.70
C ASP A 77 7.15 6.93 33.73
N TRP A 78 6.59 6.75 34.92
CA TRP A 78 5.19 6.34 35.08
C TRP A 78 4.20 7.37 34.53
N ALA A 79 4.48 8.67 34.64
CA ALA A 79 3.57 9.71 34.17
C ALA A 79 3.45 9.69 32.65
N GLU A 80 4.59 9.61 31.95
CA GLU A 80 4.64 9.52 30.50
C GLU A 80 4.11 8.17 29.99
N SER A 81 4.49 7.07 30.64
CA SER A 81 4.09 5.73 30.22
C SER A 81 2.59 5.49 30.37
N THR A 82 1.99 5.94 31.47
CA THR A 82 0.55 5.84 31.69
C THR A 82 -0.25 6.80 30.80
N LYS A 83 0.31 7.97 30.47
CA LYS A 83 -0.28 8.88 29.47
C LYS A 83 -0.41 8.20 28.11
N VAL A 84 0.64 7.53 27.64
CA VAL A 84 0.60 6.75 26.39
C VAL A 84 -0.36 5.57 26.51
N ALA A 85 -0.31 4.81 27.60
CA ALA A 85 -1.19 3.67 27.85
C ALA A 85 -2.67 4.06 27.81
N ASN A 86 -3.04 5.14 28.49
CA ASN A 86 -4.39 5.70 28.49
C ASN A 86 -4.84 6.09 27.07
N ALA A 87 -3.97 6.76 26.30
CA ALA A 87 -4.27 7.13 24.91
C ALA A 87 -4.47 5.92 24.01
N CYS A 88 -3.66 4.87 24.14
CA CYS A 88 -3.84 3.62 23.40
C CYS A 88 -5.21 2.99 23.69
N GLY A 89 -5.59 2.92 24.97
CA GLY A 89 -6.92 2.44 25.38
C GLY A 89 -8.04 3.31 24.79
N ALA A 90 -7.90 4.63 24.87
CA ALA A 90 -8.89 5.60 24.37
C ALA A 90 -9.12 5.46 22.85
N ILE A 91 -8.06 5.37 22.05
CA ILE A 91 -8.16 5.22 20.59
C ILE A 91 -8.87 3.92 20.23
N VAL A 92 -8.52 2.81 20.88
CA VAL A 92 -9.15 1.51 20.60
C VAL A 92 -10.62 1.52 20.96
N VAL A 93 -11.00 2.09 22.11
CA VAL A 93 -12.42 2.10 22.50
C VAL A 93 -13.31 2.99 21.64
N SER A 94 -12.71 3.96 20.95
CA SER A 94 -13.40 4.84 20.00
C SER A 94 -13.52 4.26 18.58
N ARG A 95 -13.19 2.98 18.38
CA ARG A 95 -13.29 2.28 17.08
C ARG A 95 -14.06 0.98 17.25
N HIS A 96 -14.62 0.46 16.14
CA HIS A 96 -15.37 -0.79 16.18
C HIS A 96 -14.47 -2.04 16.31
N ALA A 97 -13.24 -2.00 15.81
CA ALA A 97 -12.34 -3.15 15.81
C ALA A 97 -11.60 -3.32 17.16
N CYS A 98 -11.14 -4.55 17.43
CA CYS A 98 -10.37 -4.91 18.64
C CYS A 98 -8.86 -4.66 18.40
N SER A 99 -8.05 -5.72 18.26
CA SER A 99 -6.60 -5.64 18.04
C SER A 99 -6.20 -4.92 16.75
N ALA A 100 -7.06 -4.92 15.73
CA ALA A 100 -6.79 -4.19 14.50
C ALA A 100 -6.83 -2.66 14.70
N ALA A 101 -7.47 -2.15 15.76
CA ALA A 101 -7.58 -0.71 16.03
C ALA A 101 -6.38 -0.11 16.80
N MET A 102 -5.37 -0.93 17.14
CA MET A 102 -4.21 -0.50 17.93
C MET A 102 -3.46 0.65 17.25
N PRO A 103 -3.12 1.72 17.97
CA PRO A 103 -2.51 2.89 17.36
C PRO A 103 -1.03 2.67 17.06
N THR A 104 -0.57 3.34 16.00
CA THR A 104 0.84 3.46 15.68
C THR A 104 1.51 4.61 16.44
N PRO A 105 2.86 4.70 16.45
CA PRO A 105 3.56 5.87 16.98
C PRO A 105 3.15 7.19 16.31
N ALA A 106 2.81 7.18 15.02
CA ALA A 106 2.38 8.37 14.31
C ALA A 106 0.97 8.80 14.72
N GLU A 107 0.06 7.85 14.94
CA GLU A 107 -1.27 8.12 15.52
C GLU A 107 -1.16 8.73 16.92
N LEU A 108 -0.26 8.23 17.76
CA LEU A 108 -0.01 8.79 19.10
C LEU A 108 0.60 10.20 19.03
N ALA A 109 1.50 10.46 18.07
CA ALA A 109 2.04 11.80 17.86
C ALA A 109 0.94 12.79 17.45
N HIS A 110 0.02 12.40 16.56
CA HIS A 110 -1.15 13.19 16.20
C HIS A 110 -2.09 13.40 17.40
N TRP A 111 -2.34 12.35 18.17
CA TRP A 111 -3.17 12.39 19.37
C TRP A 111 -2.70 13.46 20.36
N PHE A 112 -1.39 13.51 20.63
CA PHE A 112 -0.80 14.49 21.56
C PHE A 112 -0.48 15.84 20.91
N GLY A 113 -0.61 15.98 19.59
CA GLY A 113 -0.27 17.20 18.84
C GLY A 113 -1.26 18.34 18.95
N GLY A 114 -2.43 18.12 19.57
CA GLY A 114 -3.42 19.17 19.87
C GLY A 114 -4.35 19.57 18.71
N ASN A 115 -4.16 18.99 17.51
CA ASN A 115 -4.92 19.32 16.29
C ASN A 115 -5.93 18.22 15.89
N ARG A 116 -6.33 17.37 16.82
CA ARG A 116 -7.23 16.23 16.57
C ARG A 116 -8.69 16.64 16.58
N ASN A 117 -9.53 15.87 15.88
CA ASN A 117 -10.98 15.98 16.04
C ASN A 117 -11.36 15.46 17.45
N PRO A 118 -12.19 16.20 18.23
CA PRO A 118 -12.69 15.69 19.51
C PRO A 118 -13.45 14.37 19.38
N LYS A 119 -14.18 14.19 18.27
CA LYS A 119 -14.83 12.93 17.90
C LYS A 119 -13.81 12.06 17.14
N VAL A 120 -13.24 11.07 17.83
CA VAL A 120 -12.05 10.33 17.38
C VAL A 120 -12.29 9.52 16.10
N ASP A 121 -13.47 8.91 15.96
CA ASP A 121 -13.88 8.16 14.75
C ASP A 121 -14.15 9.07 13.54
N ALA A 122 -14.31 10.38 13.76
CA ALA A 122 -14.42 11.39 12.72
C ALA A 122 -13.09 12.12 12.42
N ASP A 123 -11.98 11.69 13.01
CA ASP A 123 -10.65 12.24 12.71
C ASP A 123 -10.05 11.58 11.46
N GLU A 124 -10.18 12.26 10.31
CA GLU A 124 -9.67 11.76 9.04
C GLU A 124 -8.14 11.59 9.02
N GLN A 125 -7.40 12.45 9.73
CA GLN A 125 -5.95 12.37 9.80
C GLN A 125 -5.53 11.16 10.64
N LEU A 126 -6.19 10.92 11.76
CA LEU A 126 -5.95 9.72 12.57
C LEU A 126 -6.29 8.45 11.80
N ALA A 127 -7.42 8.41 11.09
CA ALA A 127 -7.81 7.27 10.24
C ALA A 127 -6.80 7.04 9.10
N HIS A 128 -6.30 8.11 8.48
CA HIS A 128 -5.26 8.01 7.45
C HIS A 128 -3.97 7.46 8.04
N LEU A 129 -3.47 8.01 9.15
CA LEU A 129 -2.26 7.53 9.83
C LEU A 129 -2.37 6.06 10.21
N HIS A 130 -3.51 5.63 10.74
CA HIS A 130 -3.77 4.23 11.06
C HIS A 130 -3.53 3.31 9.86
N ARG A 131 -4.03 3.71 8.69
CA ARG A 131 -3.84 2.98 7.44
C ARG A 131 -2.38 2.95 6.99
N VAL A 132 -1.72 4.11 6.95
CA VAL A 132 -0.44 4.27 6.25
C VAL A 132 0.80 4.01 7.13
N THR A 133 0.65 3.97 8.45
CA THR A 133 1.79 3.78 9.38
C THR A 133 1.77 2.44 10.10
N ALA A 134 0.75 1.61 9.89
CA ALA A 134 0.76 0.23 10.35
C ALA A 134 1.92 -0.55 9.70
N ALA A 135 2.47 -1.52 10.44
CA ALA A 135 3.59 -2.33 9.95
C ALA A 135 3.18 -3.11 8.68
N ARG A 136 3.90 -2.88 7.59
CA ARG A 136 3.72 -3.51 6.28
C ARG A 136 5.09 -3.76 5.65
N PRO A 137 5.19 -4.66 4.65
CA PRO A 137 6.40 -4.79 3.86
C PRO A 137 6.87 -3.42 3.32
N SER A 138 8.17 -3.17 3.41
CA SER A 138 8.80 -1.97 2.87
C SER A 138 9.49 -2.30 1.55
N TRP A 139 9.18 -1.54 0.50
CA TRP A 139 9.68 -1.76 -0.86
C TRP A 139 10.52 -0.55 -1.27
N GLN A 140 11.85 -0.69 -1.22
CA GLN A 140 12.78 0.40 -1.57
C GLN A 140 13.21 0.37 -3.05
N ASP A 141 13.27 -0.82 -3.63
CA ASP A 141 13.49 -1.06 -5.05
C ASP A 141 12.55 -2.18 -5.49
N LEU A 142 11.80 -1.97 -6.58
CA LEU A 142 10.71 -2.83 -6.98
C LEU A 142 10.72 -3.10 -8.49
N CYS A 143 11.08 -4.32 -8.88
CA CYS A 143 11.08 -4.79 -10.27
C CYS A 143 9.86 -5.69 -10.49
N VAL A 144 8.85 -5.20 -11.21
CA VAL A 144 7.59 -5.92 -11.42
C VAL A 144 7.42 -6.28 -12.89
N MET A 145 7.08 -7.55 -13.13
CA MET A 145 6.62 -7.98 -14.43
C MET A 145 5.09 -7.90 -14.51
N ALA A 146 4.59 -7.08 -15.42
CA ALA A 146 3.16 -6.84 -15.59
C ALA A 146 2.56 -7.67 -16.72
N PHE A 147 1.54 -8.46 -16.43
CA PHE A 147 0.78 -9.23 -17.39
C PHE A 147 -0.71 -9.29 -17.00
N ASP A 148 -1.19 -8.20 -16.41
CA ASP A 148 -2.60 -7.88 -16.11
C ASP A 148 -3.45 -7.55 -17.34
N HIS A 149 -2.83 -7.62 -18.51
CA HIS A 149 -3.46 -7.36 -19.79
C HIS A 149 -4.55 -8.40 -20.05
N ARG A 150 -5.61 -8.00 -20.75
CA ARG A 150 -6.74 -8.88 -21.10
C ARG A 150 -6.99 -8.85 -22.59
N SER A 151 -7.44 -7.71 -23.12
CA SER A 151 -7.66 -7.53 -24.56
C SER A 151 -6.40 -7.80 -25.39
N GLN A 152 -5.21 -7.43 -24.91
CA GLN A 152 -3.98 -7.66 -25.67
C GLN A 152 -3.61 -9.15 -25.76
N PHE A 153 -3.89 -9.97 -24.74
CA PHE A 153 -3.69 -11.41 -24.85
C PHE A 153 -4.71 -12.04 -25.81
N TYR A 154 -5.96 -11.58 -25.77
CA TYR A 154 -6.98 -11.97 -26.73
C TYR A 154 -6.56 -11.63 -28.17
N ASP A 155 -6.04 -10.42 -28.41
CA ASP A 155 -5.57 -9.99 -29.73
C ASP A 155 -4.39 -10.84 -30.22
N ILE A 156 -3.44 -11.17 -29.35
CA ILE A 156 -2.31 -12.05 -29.70
C ILE A 156 -2.80 -13.46 -30.02
N ALA A 157 -3.71 -14.03 -29.21
CA ALA A 157 -4.28 -15.36 -29.46
C ALA A 157 -5.02 -15.39 -30.82
N ARG A 158 -5.81 -14.35 -31.11
CA ARG A 158 -6.45 -14.17 -32.42
C ARG A 158 -5.45 -14.06 -33.57
N ALA A 159 -4.39 -13.28 -33.40
CA ALA A 159 -3.35 -13.13 -34.42
C ALA A 159 -2.59 -14.43 -34.69
N ALA A 160 -2.48 -15.32 -33.69
CA ALA A 160 -1.94 -16.66 -33.84
C ALA A 160 -2.95 -17.69 -34.37
N GLY A 161 -4.23 -17.33 -34.51
CA GLY A 161 -5.28 -18.25 -34.96
C GLY A 161 -5.65 -19.33 -33.93
N VAL A 162 -5.43 -19.07 -32.64
CA VAL A 162 -5.73 -20.02 -31.54
C VAL A 162 -6.81 -19.49 -30.59
N SER A 163 -7.42 -20.38 -29.81
CA SER A 163 -8.34 -19.98 -28.74
C SER A 163 -7.61 -19.29 -27.59
N ASP A 164 -8.24 -18.27 -27.04
CA ASP A 164 -7.83 -17.54 -25.84
C ASP A 164 -7.95 -18.39 -24.55
N ALA A 165 -8.57 -19.58 -24.62
CA ALA A 165 -8.53 -20.58 -23.55
C ALA A 165 -7.10 -21.04 -23.18
N ARG A 166 -6.10 -20.76 -24.04
CA ARG A 166 -4.68 -21.01 -23.75
C ARG A 166 -4.00 -19.88 -22.94
N VAL A 167 -4.64 -18.72 -22.78
CA VAL A 167 -4.08 -17.57 -22.05
C VAL A 167 -3.79 -17.88 -20.56
N PRO A 168 -4.66 -18.61 -19.81
CA PRO A 168 -4.35 -18.97 -18.42
C PRO A 168 -3.03 -19.74 -18.28
N ALA A 169 -2.80 -20.73 -19.14
CA ALA A 169 -1.56 -21.51 -19.14
C ALA A 169 -0.33 -20.63 -19.44
N LEU A 170 -0.46 -19.74 -20.43
CA LEU A 170 0.58 -18.76 -20.75
C LEU A 170 0.93 -17.89 -19.53
N LYS A 171 -0.07 -17.38 -18.79
CA LYS A 171 0.19 -16.53 -17.62
C LYS A 171 0.89 -17.28 -16.47
N GLN A 172 0.63 -18.57 -16.31
CA GLN A 172 1.41 -19.39 -15.37
C GLN A 172 2.88 -19.50 -15.79
N LEU A 173 3.16 -19.63 -17.09
CA LEU A 173 4.54 -19.61 -17.60
C LEU A 173 5.21 -18.24 -17.35
N LEU A 174 4.47 -17.14 -17.45
CA LEU A 174 4.99 -15.81 -17.07
C LEU A 174 5.34 -15.74 -15.57
N VAL A 175 4.54 -16.33 -14.68
CA VAL A 175 4.93 -16.42 -13.25
C VAL A 175 6.25 -17.17 -13.07
N LYS A 176 6.48 -18.26 -13.81
CA LYS A 176 7.76 -19.00 -13.79
C LYS A 176 8.93 -18.14 -14.28
N ALA A 177 8.72 -17.33 -15.32
CA ALA A 177 9.75 -16.40 -15.81
C ALA A 177 10.14 -15.35 -14.74
N ALA A 178 9.16 -14.80 -14.00
CA ALA A 178 9.44 -13.91 -12.86
C ALA A 178 10.24 -14.63 -11.77
N GLU A 179 9.88 -15.88 -11.45
CA GLU A 179 10.59 -16.69 -10.46
C GLU A 179 12.05 -16.98 -10.85
N GLN A 180 12.29 -17.26 -12.13
CA GLN A 180 13.62 -17.49 -12.67
C GLN A 180 14.51 -16.25 -12.54
N VAL A 181 13.99 -15.07 -12.85
CA VAL A 181 14.73 -13.80 -12.66
C VAL A 181 14.93 -13.51 -11.18
N LYS A 182 13.90 -13.71 -10.35
CA LYS A 182 14.01 -13.57 -8.89
C LYS A 182 15.14 -14.40 -8.31
N SER A 183 15.28 -15.65 -8.76
CA SER A 183 16.30 -16.57 -8.28
C SER A 183 17.69 -16.21 -8.83
N SER A 184 17.80 -16.02 -10.15
CA SER A 184 19.08 -15.72 -10.81
C SER A 184 19.66 -14.33 -10.49
N ARG A 185 18.83 -13.39 -10.02
CA ARG A 185 19.25 -12.04 -9.61
C ARG A 185 19.08 -11.76 -8.12
N GLN A 186 18.66 -12.74 -7.30
CA GLN A 186 18.47 -12.56 -5.86
C GLN A 186 17.53 -11.37 -5.52
N LEU A 187 16.33 -11.34 -6.12
CA LEU A 187 15.37 -10.23 -5.97
C LEU A 187 14.32 -10.47 -4.87
N GLN A 188 14.59 -11.32 -3.87
CA GLN A 188 13.66 -11.47 -2.74
C GLN A 188 13.48 -10.11 -2.05
N GLY A 189 12.23 -9.68 -1.83
CA GLY A 189 11.93 -8.35 -1.28
C GLY A 189 12.06 -7.19 -2.28
N HIS A 190 12.37 -7.47 -3.55
CA HIS A 190 12.57 -6.47 -4.61
C HIS A 190 11.83 -6.78 -5.90
N THR A 191 10.98 -7.81 -5.92
CA THR A 191 10.27 -8.25 -7.12
C THR A 191 8.78 -8.38 -6.91
N GLY A 192 8.05 -8.35 -8.01
CA GLY A 192 6.63 -8.56 -8.02
C GLY A 192 6.06 -8.94 -9.38
N VAL A 193 4.76 -9.15 -9.37
CA VAL A 193 3.95 -9.39 -10.57
C VAL A 193 2.67 -8.55 -10.51
N LEU A 194 2.17 -8.12 -11.67
CA LEU A 194 0.88 -7.44 -11.80
C LEU A 194 -0.01 -8.31 -12.71
N ILE A 195 -1.06 -8.91 -12.16
CA ILE A 195 -1.84 -9.99 -12.78
C ILE A 195 -3.34 -9.67 -12.68
N ASP A 196 -4.13 -9.92 -13.73
CA ASP A 196 -5.59 -9.78 -13.63
C ASP A 196 -6.18 -10.86 -12.72
N GLY A 197 -7.31 -10.54 -12.08
CA GLY A 197 -8.04 -11.52 -11.27
C GLY A 197 -9.27 -12.11 -11.96
N GLY A 198 -9.37 -11.97 -13.28
CA GLY A 198 -10.42 -12.55 -14.09
C GLY A 198 -10.04 -13.95 -14.60
N ASP A 199 -10.73 -14.40 -15.63
CA ASP A 199 -10.60 -15.78 -16.13
C ASP A 199 -9.21 -16.10 -16.68
N TYR A 200 -8.47 -15.10 -17.17
CA TYR A 200 -7.11 -15.30 -17.66
C TYR A 200 -6.08 -15.40 -16.53
N GLY A 201 -6.17 -14.55 -15.51
CA GLY A 201 -5.11 -14.42 -14.51
C GLY A 201 -5.34 -15.14 -13.19
N ARG A 202 -6.54 -15.67 -12.91
CA ARG A 202 -6.92 -16.26 -11.61
C ARG A 202 -5.86 -17.21 -11.03
N ASP A 203 -5.45 -18.22 -11.78
CA ASP A 203 -4.51 -19.24 -11.28
C ASP A 203 -3.09 -18.68 -11.12
N ALA A 204 -2.66 -17.82 -12.05
CA ALA A 204 -1.38 -17.13 -11.98
C ALA A 204 -1.31 -16.21 -10.75
N LEU A 205 -2.39 -15.45 -10.48
CA LEU A 205 -2.53 -14.59 -9.31
C LEU A 205 -2.51 -15.40 -8.01
N ALA A 206 -3.25 -16.51 -7.95
CA ALA A 206 -3.25 -17.41 -6.80
C ALA A 206 -1.85 -17.99 -6.55
N SER A 207 -1.13 -18.39 -7.60
CA SER A 207 0.23 -18.92 -7.49
C SER A 207 1.27 -17.89 -7.06
N ALA A 208 1.01 -16.60 -7.23
CA ALA A 208 1.92 -15.51 -6.84
C ALA A 208 1.67 -15.00 -5.40
N THR A 209 0.42 -15.04 -4.96
CA THR A 209 -0.03 -14.61 -3.63
C THR A 209 0.61 -15.47 -2.53
N GLY A 210 1.03 -14.88 -1.41
CA GLY A 210 1.67 -15.57 -0.28
C GLY A 210 3.18 -15.83 -0.43
N ARG A 211 3.80 -15.45 -1.55
CA ARG A 211 5.25 -15.70 -1.81
C ARG A 211 6.19 -14.64 -1.23
N GLY A 212 5.65 -13.63 -0.55
CA GLY A 212 6.41 -12.43 -0.16
C GLY A 212 6.87 -11.62 -1.36
N TRP A 213 6.13 -11.69 -2.47
CA TRP A 213 6.31 -10.85 -3.65
C TRP A 213 5.37 -9.64 -3.57
N TRP A 214 5.70 -8.57 -4.27
CA TRP A 214 4.70 -7.54 -4.53
C TRP A 214 3.69 -8.06 -5.56
N VAL A 215 2.41 -8.12 -5.22
CA VAL A 215 1.37 -8.65 -6.11
C VAL A 215 0.33 -7.57 -6.37
N GLY A 216 0.28 -7.09 -7.61
CA GLY A 216 -0.74 -6.15 -8.05
C GLY A 216 -1.89 -6.85 -8.76
N ARG A 217 -3.10 -6.32 -8.61
CA ARG A 217 -4.31 -6.77 -9.30
C ARG A 217 -5.12 -5.57 -9.83
N PRO A 218 -5.41 -5.49 -11.15
CA PRO A 218 -6.20 -4.41 -11.72
C PRO A 218 -7.67 -4.49 -11.28
N VAL A 219 -8.32 -3.33 -11.16
CA VAL A 219 -9.78 -3.23 -11.02
C VAL A 219 -10.46 -2.63 -12.25
N GLU A 220 -9.73 -1.89 -13.08
CA GLU A 220 -10.33 -1.20 -14.22
C GLU A 220 -10.75 -2.15 -15.35
N LEU A 221 -11.80 -1.78 -16.06
CA LEU A 221 -12.15 -2.36 -17.36
C LEU A 221 -11.17 -1.83 -18.42
N PRO A 222 -10.50 -2.70 -19.20
CA PRO A 222 -9.48 -2.28 -20.16
C PRO A 222 -10.00 -1.22 -21.13
N GLY A 223 -9.26 -0.11 -21.25
CA GLY A 223 -9.56 0.97 -22.19
C GLY A 223 -10.80 1.80 -21.85
N SER A 224 -11.45 1.57 -20.69
CA SER A 224 -12.64 2.33 -20.30
C SER A 224 -12.33 3.81 -20.07
N ARG A 225 -13.11 4.68 -20.71
CA ARG A 225 -13.09 6.14 -20.55
C ARG A 225 -14.49 6.69 -20.92
N PRO A 226 -15.36 7.04 -19.95
CA PRO A 226 -15.11 7.12 -18.51
C PRO A 226 -14.69 5.80 -17.86
N LEU A 227 -13.92 5.90 -16.78
CA LEU A 227 -13.43 4.76 -16.00
C LEU A 227 -14.59 3.86 -15.55
N ARG A 228 -14.43 2.56 -15.75
CA ARG A 228 -15.33 1.51 -15.25
C ARG A 228 -14.51 0.42 -14.57
N PHE A 229 -15.12 -0.30 -13.64
CA PHE A 229 -14.49 -1.48 -13.03
C PHE A 229 -14.94 -2.76 -13.73
N ASP A 230 -14.03 -3.72 -13.79
CA ASP A 230 -14.26 -5.02 -14.41
C ASP A 230 -14.76 -6.05 -13.39
N GLY A 231 -15.61 -6.97 -13.83
CA GLY A 231 -16.06 -8.12 -13.03
C GLY A 231 -16.91 -7.80 -11.79
N THR A 232 -17.28 -6.54 -11.54
CA THR A 232 -18.13 -6.16 -10.40
C THR A 232 -19.03 -4.95 -10.68
N ARG A 233 -20.16 -4.89 -9.97
CA ARG A 233 -21.02 -3.70 -9.88
C ARG A 233 -20.78 -2.86 -8.63
N SER A 234 -20.08 -3.42 -7.64
CA SER A 234 -19.73 -2.76 -6.38
C SER A 234 -18.29 -3.10 -6.03
N VAL A 235 -17.38 -2.14 -6.21
CA VAL A 235 -15.96 -2.37 -5.93
C VAL A 235 -15.71 -2.57 -4.43
N GLY A 236 -16.44 -1.86 -3.57
CA GLY A 236 -16.39 -2.08 -2.11
C GLY A 236 -16.71 -3.51 -1.71
N SER A 237 -17.77 -4.10 -2.27
CA SER A 237 -18.13 -5.50 -1.98
C SER A 237 -17.13 -6.51 -2.56
N ALA A 238 -16.44 -6.15 -3.64
CA ALA A 238 -15.46 -7.04 -4.26
C ALA A 238 -14.13 -7.06 -3.48
N LEU A 239 -13.64 -5.89 -3.05
CA LEU A 239 -12.32 -5.76 -2.42
C LEU A 239 -12.25 -6.38 -1.02
N ILE A 240 -13.33 -6.41 -0.25
CA ILE A 240 -13.35 -7.05 1.08
C ILE A 240 -13.01 -8.56 1.05
N HIS A 241 -13.08 -9.19 -0.12
CA HIS A 241 -12.74 -10.59 -0.32
C HIS A 241 -11.33 -10.80 -0.92
N TRP A 242 -10.60 -9.72 -1.20
CA TRP A 242 -9.24 -9.82 -1.72
C TRP A 242 -8.27 -10.06 -0.57
N PRO A 243 -7.22 -10.88 -0.78
CA PRO A 243 -6.10 -10.94 0.16
C PRO A 243 -5.51 -9.54 0.34
N THR A 244 -5.33 -9.10 1.59
CA THR A 244 -4.85 -7.75 1.91
C THR A 244 -3.41 -7.47 1.44
N GLU A 245 -2.63 -8.52 1.15
CA GLU A 245 -1.31 -8.41 0.53
C GLU A 245 -1.35 -8.03 -0.96
N GLN A 246 -2.51 -8.17 -1.63
CA GLN A 246 -2.66 -7.73 -3.02
C GLN A 246 -2.84 -6.22 -3.08
N VAL A 247 -2.10 -5.56 -3.98
CA VAL A 247 -2.22 -4.13 -4.27
C VAL A 247 -3.24 -3.91 -5.38
N VAL A 248 -4.25 -3.11 -5.08
CA VAL A 248 -5.27 -2.69 -6.06
C VAL A 248 -4.63 -1.73 -7.04
N LYS A 249 -4.58 -2.13 -8.31
CA LYS A 249 -4.10 -1.27 -9.39
C LYS A 249 -5.29 -0.71 -10.16
N CYS A 250 -5.24 0.57 -10.48
CA CYS A 250 -6.27 1.21 -11.32
C CYS A 250 -5.60 2.11 -12.35
N LEU A 251 -5.84 1.82 -13.64
CA LEU A 251 -5.40 2.69 -14.73
C LEU A 251 -6.51 3.68 -15.11
N VAL A 252 -6.16 4.96 -15.18
CA VAL A 252 -7.08 6.04 -15.56
C VAL A 252 -6.51 6.84 -16.73
N HIS A 253 -7.26 6.89 -17.83
CA HIS A 253 -6.97 7.75 -18.98
C HIS A 253 -7.45 9.18 -18.72
N TYR A 254 -6.65 9.95 -17.99
CA TYR A 254 -7.07 11.18 -17.35
C TYR A 254 -6.27 12.40 -17.80
N HIS A 255 -6.97 13.51 -18.10
CA HIS A 255 -6.37 14.83 -18.24
C HIS A 255 -7.14 15.85 -17.38
N PRO A 256 -6.47 16.78 -16.67
CA PRO A 256 -7.16 17.84 -15.90
C PRO A 256 -8.08 18.73 -16.72
N ASP A 257 -7.79 18.84 -18.02
CA ASP A 257 -8.56 19.61 -19.01
C ASP A 257 -9.54 18.74 -19.80
N ASP A 258 -9.82 17.51 -19.34
CA ASP A 258 -10.93 16.72 -19.86
C ASP A 258 -12.24 17.51 -19.80
N ALA A 259 -13.13 17.26 -20.77
CA ALA A 259 -14.47 17.82 -20.76
C ALA A 259 -15.12 17.58 -19.39
N TYR A 260 -15.79 18.60 -18.85
CA TYR A 260 -16.24 18.63 -17.45
C TYR A 260 -16.94 17.35 -17.01
N GLU A 261 -17.91 16.86 -17.79
CA GLU A 261 -18.67 15.64 -17.50
C GLU A 261 -17.77 14.38 -17.45
N LEU A 262 -16.84 14.25 -18.39
CA LEU A 262 -15.89 13.15 -18.41
C LEU A 262 -14.95 13.22 -17.20
N ARG A 263 -14.39 14.41 -16.93
CA ARG A 263 -13.50 14.62 -15.80
C ARG A 263 -14.19 14.25 -14.49
N LEU A 264 -15.40 14.76 -14.27
CA LEU A 264 -16.18 14.47 -13.06
C LEU A 264 -16.49 12.98 -12.93
N ALA A 265 -16.89 12.31 -14.01
CA ALA A 265 -17.16 10.87 -13.98
C ALA A 265 -15.91 10.04 -13.63
N GLN A 266 -14.73 10.42 -14.14
CA GLN A 266 -13.47 9.76 -13.79
C GLN A 266 -13.09 10.01 -12.33
N GLU A 267 -13.16 11.26 -11.86
CA GLU A 267 -12.84 11.66 -10.49
C GLU A 267 -13.73 10.95 -9.47
N GLN A 268 -15.05 10.90 -9.70
CA GLN A 268 -16.00 10.20 -8.83
C GLN A 268 -15.73 8.70 -8.77
N LYS A 269 -15.36 8.08 -9.90
CA LYS A 269 -15.03 6.65 -9.92
C LYS A 269 -13.74 6.35 -9.17
N VAL A 270 -12.75 7.24 -9.20
CA VAL A 270 -11.53 7.10 -8.38
C VAL A 270 -11.81 7.32 -6.90
N LEU A 271 -12.71 8.24 -6.53
CA LEU A 271 -13.14 8.43 -5.14
C LEU A 271 -13.85 7.18 -4.59
N GLU A 272 -14.75 6.58 -5.37
CA GLU A 272 -15.38 5.30 -5.02
C GLU A 272 -14.32 4.20 -4.76
N LEU A 273 -13.29 4.13 -5.60
CA LEU A 273 -12.19 3.18 -5.39
C LEU A 273 -11.39 3.49 -4.13
N TRP A 274 -11.11 4.77 -3.88
CA TRP A 274 -10.35 5.22 -2.73
C TRP A 274 -11.04 4.87 -1.41
N GLU A 275 -12.36 5.04 -1.35
CA GLU A 275 -13.16 4.59 -0.21
C GLU A 275 -13.09 3.06 -0.07
N ALA A 276 -13.27 2.33 -1.16
CA ALA A 276 -13.24 0.86 -1.14
C ALA A 276 -11.88 0.27 -0.73
N THR A 277 -10.76 0.88 -1.13
CA THR A 277 -9.42 0.44 -0.69
C THR A 277 -9.18 0.76 0.78
N ARG A 278 -9.73 1.88 1.29
CA ARG A 278 -9.70 2.21 2.73
C ARG A 278 -10.42 1.17 3.57
N GLU A 279 -11.62 0.76 3.16
CA GLU A 279 -12.42 -0.25 3.86
C GLU A 279 -11.80 -1.65 3.81
N SER A 280 -11.26 -2.06 2.64
CA SER A 280 -10.64 -3.39 2.48
C SER A 280 -9.24 -3.49 3.07
N GLY A 281 -8.56 -2.37 3.30
CA GLY A 281 -7.19 -2.31 3.78
C GLY A 281 -6.11 -2.57 2.70
N ASN A 282 -6.50 -2.96 1.48
CA ASN A 282 -5.60 -3.13 0.34
C ASN A 282 -4.94 -1.79 -0.03
N GLU A 283 -3.67 -1.83 -0.44
CA GLU A 283 -2.98 -0.65 -1.01
C GLU A 283 -3.55 -0.29 -2.40
N LEU A 284 -3.43 0.98 -2.78
CA LEU A 284 -3.82 1.52 -4.07
C LEU A 284 -2.59 1.97 -4.86
N LEU A 285 -2.45 1.43 -6.06
CA LEU A 285 -1.56 1.89 -7.12
C LEU A 285 -2.40 2.58 -8.20
N LEU A 286 -2.27 3.90 -8.31
CA LEU A 286 -2.96 4.67 -9.35
C LEU A 286 -2.04 4.89 -10.55
N GLU A 287 -2.43 4.35 -11.71
CA GLU A 287 -1.72 4.49 -12.99
C GLU A 287 -2.38 5.60 -13.81
N ILE A 288 -1.63 6.69 -14.05
CA ILE A 288 -2.14 7.85 -14.78
C ILE A 288 -1.54 7.89 -16.17
N ILE A 289 -2.40 7.86 -17.19
CA ILE A 289 -2.00 7.98 -18.59
C ILE A 289 -2.77 9.13 -19.24
N PRO A 290 -2.15 10.31 -19.40
CA PRO A 290 -2.72 11.39 -20.19
C PRO A 290 -3.03 10.94 -21.62
N PRO A 291 -4.20 11.29 -22.19
CA PRO A 291 -4.52 11.01 -23.58
C PRO A 291 -3.57 11.74 -24.52
N LYS A 292 -2.95 11.02 -25.47
CA LYS A 292 -1.99 11.61 -26.44
C LYS A 292 -2.55 12.83 -27.18
N SER A 293 -3.83 12.82 -27.54
CA SER A 293 -4.49 13.93 -28.24
C SER A 293 -4.56 15.23 -27.42
N MET A 294 -4.33 15.15 -26.11
CA MET A 294 -4.39 16.27 -25.18
C MET A 294 -3.03 16.58 -24.56
N THR A 295 -1.97 15.90 -25.00
CA THR A 295 -0.64 16.01 -24.42
C THR A 295 0.38 16.21 -25.55
N PRO A 296 0.52 17.46 -26.04
CA PRO A 296 1.55 17.80 -27.02
C PRO A 296 2.95 17.41 -26.55
N ASP A 297 3.85 17.18 -27.51
CA ASP A 297 5.24 16.86 -27.22
C ASP A 297 5.89 17.92 -26.31
N GLY A 298 6.65 17.46 -25.33
CA GLY A 298 7.25 18.33 -24.30
C GLY A 298 6.33 18.74 -23.15
N THR A 299 5.04 18.38 -23.16
CA THR A 299 4.09 18.73 -22.09
C THR A 299 3.68 17.56 -21.18
N ALA A 300 4.20 16.35 -21.44
CA ALA A 300 3.79 15.12 -20.75
C ALA A 300 3.99 15.18 -19.24
N ASP A 301 5.18 15.57 -18.76
CA ASP A 301 5.50 15.68 -17.33
C ASP A 301 4.54 16.65 -16.63
N ALA A 302 4.29 17.82 -17.24
CA ALA A 302 3.36 18.82 -16.71
C ALA A 302 1.92 18.31 -16.63
N ALA A 303 1.46 17.57 -17.65
CA ALA A 303 0.12 16.97 -17.64
C ALA A 303 -0.03 15.93 -16.52
N VAL A 304 0.99 15.09 -16.31
CA VAL A 304 1.03 14.10 -15.21
C VAL A 304 1.04 14.78 -13.85
N LEU A 305 1.91 15.77 -13.63
CA LEU A 305 2.01 16.49 -12.35
C LEU A 305 0.70 17.20 -11.99
N ARG A 306 0.04 17.82 -12.99
CA ARG A 306 -1.28 18.43 -12.78
C ARG A 306 -2.35 17.39 -12.44
N ALA A 307 -2.32 16.20 -13.04
CA ALA A 307 -3.23 15.10 -12.71
C ALA A 307 -3.00 14.59 -11.27
N VAL A 308 -1.76 14.33 -10.88
CA VAL A 308 -1.40 13.92 -9.51
C VAL A 308 -1.87 14.97 -8.50
N LYS A 309 -1.56 16.26 -8.76
CA LYS A 309 -2.01 17.37 -7.91
C LYS A 309 -3.53 17.45 -7.81
N ARG A 310 -4.26 17.18 -8.89
CA ARG A 310 -5.73 17.18 -8.89
C ARG A 310 -6.29 16.08 -8.00
N PHE A 311 -5.75 14.86 -8.05
CA PHE A 311 -6.19 13.78 -7.17
C PHE A 311 -5.88 14.06 -5.69
N TYR A 312 -4.72 14.67 -5.39
CA TYR A 312 -4.45 15.14 -4.02
C TYR A 312 -5.42 16.23 -3.56
N ASN A 313 -5.84 17.15 -4.43
CA ASN A 313 -6.86 18.15 -4.10
C ASN A 313 -8.24 17.52 -3.82
N LEU A 314 -8.50 16.32 -4.32
CA LEU A 314 -9.71 15.54 -4.04
C LEU A 314 -9.57 14.66 -2.78
N GLY A 315 -8.41 14.69 -2.11
CA GLY A 315 -8.14 13.86 -0.93
C GLY A 315 -7.70 12.42 -1.24
N VAL A 316 -7.46 12.08 -2.50
CA VAL A 316 -6.98 10.75 -2.90
C VAL A 316 -5.48 10.65 -2.66
N LYS A 317 -5.07 9.74 -1.78
CA LYS A 317 -3.69 9.53 -1.33
C LYS A 317 -3.27 8.08 -1.55
N PRO A 318 -3.02 7.67 -2.81
CA PRO A 318 -2.66 6.29 -3.10
C PRO A 318 -1.26 5.99 -2.54
N GLU A 319 -1.05 4.77 -2.07
CA GLU A 319 0.27 4.35 -1.61
C GLU A 319 1.32 4.41 -2.72
N TRP A 320 0.90 4.23 -3.98
CA TRP A 320 1.79 4.21 -5.13
C TRP A 320 1.26 4.97 -6.35
N TRP A 321 2.17 5.61 -7.07
CA TRP A 321 1.92 6.17 -8.40
C TRP A 321 2.60 5.34 -9.49
N LYS A 322 1.88 4.99 -10.56
CA LYS A 322 2.48 4.34 -11.75
C LYS A 322 2.43 5.31 -12.93
N LEU A 323 3.59 5.80 -13.34
CA LEU A 323 3.71 6.95 -14.24
C LEU A 323 4.67 6.65 -15.39
N ALA A 324 4.46 7.32 -16.53
CA ALA A 324 5.40 7.26 -17.65
C ALA A 324 6.78 7.81 -17.24
N PRO A 325 7.87 7.39 -17.92
CA PRO A 325 9.17 8.02 -17.72
C PRO A 325 9.09 9.54 -17.89
N MET A 326 9.58 10.28 -16.89
CA MET A 326 9.70 11.73 -16.91
C MET A 326 11.16 12.15 -17.03
N GLN A 327 11.38 13.43 -17.36
CA GLN A 327 12.69 14.06 -17.24
C GLN A 327 13.11 14.19 -15.77
N GLU A 328 14.39 14.41 -15.52
CA GLU A 328 14.92 14.57 -14.16
C GLU A 328 14.18 15.66 -13.37
N GLN A 329 13.88 16.80 -14.01
CA GLN A 329 13.12 17.88 -13.37
C GLN A 329 11.69 17.44 -13.01
N GLY A 330 11.03 16.67 -13.89
CA GLY A 330 9.69 16.14 -13.61
C GLY A 330 9.66 15.22 -12.38
N TRP A 331 10.71 14.41 -12.15
CA TRP A 331 10.83 13.61 -10.94
C TRP A 331 11.06 14.45 -9.68
N ARG A 332 11.88 15.51 -9.76
CA ARG A 332 12.08 16.45 -8.65
C ARG A 332 10.80 17.19 -8.28
N ASP A 333 10.04 17.62 -9.29
CA ASP A 333 8.75 18.29 -9.08
C ASP A 333 7.71 17.35 -8.47
N LEU A 334 7.72 16.07 -8.86
CA LEU A 334 6.86 15.04 -8.25
C LEU A 334 7.24 14.80 -6.78
N GLU A 335 8.53 14.68 -6.47
CA GLU A 335 9.01 14.52 -5.09
C GLU A 335 8.55 15.68 -4.20
N ALA A 336 8.71 16.93 -4.68
CA ALA A 336 8.25 18.11 -3.95
C ALA A 336 6.72 18.11 -3.73
N LEU A 337 5.95 17.75 -4.76
CA LEU A 337 4.49 17.65 -4.66
C LEU A 337 4.06 16.58 -3.66
N ILE A 338 4.71 15.42 -3.66
CA ILE A 338 4.42 14.33 -2.72
C ILE A 338 4.80 14.73 -1.30
N ALA A 339 5.97 15.35 -1.09
CA ALA A 339 6.39 15.83 0.23
C ALA A 339 5.40 16.86 0.83
N GLU A 340 4.84 17.73 -0.02
CA GLU A 340 3.81 18.69 0.37
C GLU A 340 2.47 18.02 0.73
N ARG A 341 2.03 17.02 -0.06
CA ARG A 341 0.64 16.52 -0.05
C ARG A 341 0.45 15.21 0.70
N ASP A 342 1.42 14.31 0.66
CA ASP A 342 1.39 13.01 1.30
C ASP A 342 2.79 12.44 1.53
N ARG A 343 3.38 12.76 2.69
CA ARG A 343 4.67 12.23 3.12
C ARG A 343 4.70 10.70 3.32
N HIS A 344 3.55 10.04 3.31
CA HIS A 344 3.43 8.60 3.52
C HIS A 344 3.28 7.82 2.21
N CYS A 345 3.18 8.51 1.06
CA CYS A 345 3.27 7.87 -0.24
C CYS A 345 4.58 7.08 -0.35
N ARG A 346 4.51 5.84 -0.84
CA ARG A 346 5.67 4.95 -0.94
C ARG A 346 6.56 5.29 -2.12
N GLY A 347 6.00 5.98 -3.12
CA GLY A 347 6.72 6.54 -4.25
C GLY A 347 6.05 6.23 -5.60
N ALA A 348 6.83 6.43 -6.65
CA ALA A 348 6.44 6.20 -8.03
C ALA A 348 7.16 4.98 -8.63
N VAL A 349 6.51 4.35 -9.60
CA VAL A 349 7.08 3.28 -10.42
C VAL A 349 6.86 3.60 -11.90
N ILE A 350 7.83 3.24 -12.72
CA ILE A 350 7.83 3.52 -14.16
C ILE A 350 7.00 2.48 -14.90
N LEU A 351 6.09 2.92 -15.75
CA LEU A 351 5.35 2.06 -16.69
C LEU A 351 6.07 1.95 -18.05
N GLY A 352 5.80 0.88 -18.80
CA GLY A 352 6.51 0.58 -20.04
C GLY A 352 5.90 1.11 -21.36
N LEU A 353 4.58 1.33 -21.44
CA LEU A 353 3.83 1.67 -22.68
C LEU A 353 4.14 0.82 -23.93
N ASN A 354 4.65 -0.40 -23.79
CA ASN A 354 5.14 -1.22 -24.92
C ASN A 354 6.25 -0.53 -25.74
N GLN A 355 7.09 0.26 -25.06
CA GLN A 355 8.30 0.80 -25.66
C GLN A 355 9.34 -0.30 -25.89
N PRO A 356 10.27 -0.11 -26.84
CA PRO A 356 11.40 -1.00 -27.05
C PRO A 356 12.22 -1.23 -25.77
N LEU A 357 12.81 -2.42 -25.64
CA LEU A 357 13.54 -2.86 -24.44
C LEU A 357 14.76 -1.97 -24.15
N ASP A 358 15.51 -1.63 -25.19
CA ASP A 358 16.68 -0.74 -25.17
C ASP A 358 16.32 0.69 -24.77
N PHE A 359 15.20 1.20 -25.28
CA PHE A 359 14.67 2.51 -24.89
C PHE A 359 14.32 2.54 -23.39
N LEU A 360 13.59 1.53 -22.89
CA LEU A 360 13.24 1.44 -21.47
C LEU A 360 14.48 1.33 -20.57
N ALA A 361 15.42 0.45 -20.92
CA ALA A 361 16.67 0.28 -20.18
C ALA A 361 17.46 1.59 -20.10
N SER A 362 17.54 2.33 -21.22
CA SER A 362 18.21 3.64 -21.28
C SER A 362 17.48 4.69 -20.44
N SER A 363 16.15 4.67 -20.44
CA SER A 363 15.35 5.63 -19.66
C SER A 363 15.58 5.55 -18.14
N PHE A 364 15.99 4.38 -17.62
CA PHE A 364 16.23 4.19 -16.19
C PHE A 364 17.42 5.01 -15.67
N ALA A 365 18.37 5.40 -16.54
CA ALA A 365 19.47 6.28 -16.17
C ALA A 365 18.99 7.67 -15.69
N ASN A 366 17.81 8.10 -16.12
CA ASN A 366 17.20 9.37 -15.71
C ASN A 366 16.33 9.24 -14.45
N ALA A 367 16.13 8.02 -13.95
CA ALA A 367 15.26 7.70 -12.81
C ALA A 367 16.06 7.51 -11.51
N THR A 368 16.94 8.48 -11.20
CA THR A 368 17.81 8.47 -10.02
C THR A 368 17.17 9.09 -8.78
N ASN A 369 16.09 9.86 -8.95
CA ASN A 369 15.37 10.46 -7.82
C ASN A 369 14.82 9.35 -6.87
N PRO A 370 15.04 9.44 -5.54
CA PRO A 370 14.58 8.44 -4.57
C PRO A 370 13.07 8.20 -4.51
N ILE A 371 12.25 9.11 -5.06
CA ILE A 371 10.81 8.92 -5.20
C ILE A 371 10.49 7.79 -6.18
N VAL A 372 11.38 7.51 -7.15
CA VAL A 372 11.21 6.43 -8.12
C VAL A 372 11.73 5.13 -7.52
N LYS A 373 10.81 4.25 -7.15
CA LYS A 373 11.10 2.99 -6.47
C LYS A 373 11.29 1.82 -7.42
N GLY A 374 11.04 1.97 -8.71
CA GLY A 374 11.10 0.82 -9.59
C GLY A 374 10.41 0.97 -10.92
N PHE A 375 10.15 -0.17 -11.54
CA PHE A 375 9.41 -0.27 -12.79
C PHE A 375 8.38 -1.40 -12.75
N MET A 376 7.32 -1.23 -13.53
CA MET A 376 6.29 -2.23 -13.79
C MET A 376 6.06 -2.33 -15.30
N VAL A 377 6.78 -3.23 -15.96
CA VAL A 377 6.82 -3.35 -17.42
C VAL A 377 6.15 -4.65 -17.83
N GLY A 378 5.36 -4.58 -18.91
CA GLY A 378 4.58 -5.71 -19.41
C GLY A 378 4.96 -6.15 -20.80
N ARG A 379 4.13 -5.80 -21.79
CA ARG A 379 4.21 -6.32 -23.18
C ARG A 379 5.61 -6.37 -23.79
N THR A 380 6.47 -5.39 -23.54
CA THR A 380 7.89 -5.40 -23.98
C THR A 380 8.63 -6.68 -23.61
N LEU A 381 8.27 -7.32 -22.50
CA LEU A 381 8.92 -8.53 -22.00
C LEU A 381 8.42 -9.81 -22.66
N TRP A 382 7.13 -9.88 -23.00
CA TRP A 382 6.46 -11.14 -23.28
C TRP A 382 5.59 -11.17 -24.55
N ALA A 383 5.26 -10.05 -25.19
CA ALA A 383 4.28 -10.05 -26.29
C ALA A 383 4.73 -10.91 -27.49
N ASP A 384 5.97 -10.68 -27.97
CA ASP A 384 6.50 -11.41 -29.12
C ASP A 384 6.73 -12.89 -28.81
N ALA A 385 7.27 -13.20 -27.64
CA ALA A 385 7.47 -14.57 -27.19
C ALA A 385 6.13 -15.31 -27.03
N SER A 386 5.11 -14.64 -26.49
CA SER A 386 3.75 -15.19 -26.38
C SER A 386 3.15 -15.50 -27.75
N LEU A 387 3.34 -14.63 -28.74
CA LEU A 387 2.86 -14.87 -30.10
C LEU A 387 3.49 -16.14 -30.70
N LYS A 388 4.82 -16.28 -30.60
CA LYS A 388 5.56 -17.47 -31.08
C LYS A 388 5.07 -18.74 -30.36
N TRP A 389 4.88 -18.67 -29.04
CA TRP A 389 4.37 -19.80 -28.24
C TRP A 389 2.95 -20.21 -28.65
N PHE A 390 2.06 -19.24 -28.90
CA PHE A 390 0.72 -19.55 -29.40
C PHE A 390 0.75 -20.22 -30.77
N LYS A 391 1.64 -19.79 -31.67
CA LYS A 391 1.85 -20.39 -32.99
C LYS A 391 2.52 -21.77 -32.95
N GLY A 392 3.02 -22.21 -31.80
CA GLY A 392 3.76 -23.48 -31.66
C GLY A 392 5.19 -23.40 -32.18
N GLU A 393 5.72 -22.20 -32.40
CA GLU A 393 7.11 -21.93 -32.82
C GLU A 393 8.08 -21.97 -31.63
N MET A 394 7.54 -22.01 -30.41
CA MET A 394 8.26 -21.92 -29.14
C MET A 394 7.58 -22.81 -28.11
N ASP A 395 8.35 -23.61 -27.38
CA ASP A 395 7.85 -24.44 -26.27
C ASP A 395 7.82 -23.65 -24.94
N ASP A 396 7.33 -24.30 -23.89
CA ASP A 396 7.19 -23.67 -22.57
C ASP A 396 8.52 -23.20 -21.99
N THR A 397 9.60 -23.99 -22.15
CA THR A 397 10.93 -23.65 -21.61
C THR A 397 11.52 -22.46 -22.36
N ALA A 398 11.49 -22.48 -23.69
CA ALA A 398 11.98 -21.39 -24.52
C ALA A 398 11.23 -20.07 -24.28
N LEU A 399 9.91 -20.13 -24.04
CA LEU A 399 9.12 -18.98 -23.65
C LEU A 399 9.58 -18.40 -22.31
N VAL A 400 9.70 -19.26 -21.29
CA VAL A 400 10.14 -18.84 -19.96
C VAL A 400 11.53 -18.20 -20.02
N ASP A 401 12.46 -18.81 -20.74
CA ASP A 401 13.84 -18.31 -20.89
C ASP A 401 13.91 -16.98 -21.65
N GLU A 402 13.16 -16.81 -22.74
CA GLU A 402 13.11 -15.55 -23.50
C GLU A 402 12.54 -14.41 -22.66
N VAL A 403 11.41 -14.64 -21.98
CA VAL A 403 10.80 -13.63 -21.11
C VAL A 403 11.69 -13.30 -19.90
N ALA A 404 12.28 -14.33 -19.27
CA ALA A 404 13.20 -14.13 -18.15
C ALA A 404 14.44 -13.34 -18.56
N ARG A 405 15.01 -13.61 -19.74
CA ARG A 405 16.14 -12.84 -20.29
C ARG A 405 15.76 -11.38 -20.52
N ASN A 406 14.61 -11.11 -21.13
CA ASN A 406 14.13 -9.73 -21.36
C ASN A 406 13.93 -8.99 -20.02
N PHE A 407 13.35 -9.66 -19.02
CA PHE A 407 13.13 -9.06 -17.71
C PHE A 407 14.45 -8.83 -16.95
N ALA A 408 15.39 -9.76 -17.04
CA ALA A 408 16.73 -9.61 -16.47
C ALA A 408 17.48 -8.40 -17.04
N VAL A 409 17.36 -8.10 -18.34
CA VAL A 409 17.94 -6.89 -18.95
C VAL A 409 17.44 -5.62 -18.25
N LEU A 410 16.13 -5.52 -18.00
CA LEU A 410 15.57 -4.35 -17.31
C LEU A 410 15.97 -4.30 -15.83
N VAL A 411 16.02 -5.45 -15.15
CA VAL A 411 16.51 -5.53 -13.75
C VAL A 411 17.96 -5.05 -13.66
N ASP A 412 18.82 -5.52 -14.55
CA ASP A 412 20.24 -5.19 -14.56
C ASP A 412 20.44 -3.70 -14.90
N ALA A 413 19.68 -3.16 -15.86
CA ALA A 413 19.65 -1.72 -16.14
C ALA A 413 19.19 -0.90 -14.92
N TRP A 414 18.12 -1.32 -14.24
CA TRP A 414 17.61 -0.64 -13.04
C TRP A 414 18.64 -0.62 -11.91
N ARG A 415 19.33 -1.74 -11.65
CA ARG A 415 20.37 -1.83 -10.62
C ARG A 415 21.57 -0.94 -10.93
N ASN A 416 21.92 -0.82 -12.19
CA ASN A 416 23.09 -0.05 -12.64
C ASN A 416 22.79 1.44 -12.89
N ARG A 417 21.56 1.92 -12.66
CA ARG A 417 21.16 3.31 -12.95
C ARG A 417 21.99 4.37 -12.20
N HIS A 418 22.53 4.03 -11.04
CA HIS A 418 23.36 4.92 -10.22
C HIS A 418 24.87 4.82 -10.53
N SER A 419 25.28 3.91 -11.41
CA SER A 419 26.71 3.64 -11.65
C SER A 419 27.45 4.82 -12.28
N ALA A 420 26.80 5.61 -13.13
CA ALA A 420 27.38 6.82 -13.72
C ALA A 420 27.58 7.95 -12.68
N GLN A 421 26.67 8.08 -11.71
CA GLN A 421 26.80 9.05 -10.61
C GLN A 421 27.90 8.64 -9.62
N ARG A 422 28.08 7.34 -9.37
CA ARG A 422 29.15 6.81 -8.51
C ARG A 422 30.55 6.89 -9.12
N ALA A 423 30.66 6.93 -10.45
CA ALA A 423 31.95 7.11 -11.14
C ALA A 423 32.36 8.59 -11.25
N ALA A 424 31.43 9.52 -11.06
CA ALA A 424 31.64 10.96 -11.13
C ALA A 424 31.80 11.64 -9.75
N ALA A 425 31.50 10.91 -8.67
CA ALA A 425 31.69 11.31 -7.27
C ALA A 425 32.93 10.61 -6.69
#